data_AF-A0AAE7BGQ8-F1
#
_entry.id   AF-A0AAE7BGQ8-F1
#
_cell.length_a   1.000
_cell.length_b   1.000
_cell.length_c   1.000
_cell.angle_alpha   90.00
_cell.angle_beta   90.00
_cell.angle_gamma   90.00
#
_symmetry.space_group_name_H-M   'P 1'
#
loop_
_entity.id
_entity.type
_entity.pdbx_description
1 polymer ?
#
loop_
_entity_poly.entity_id
_entity_poly.type
_entity_poly.pdbx_seq_one_letter_code
_entity_poly.pdbx_strand_id
1 'polypeptide(L)'
;MKNLFQIFLLIFLSYFLSGCSAKKLTVRTLHPSKIEKEKINTVLVERFRNDDVNQTISLKNKIANKIVDNQRVFTLKNDIFGTDAIITGEVLNSSVAFQTYYRNEIDYSRCRFYRYDEKSKTKHCIEYAIRYIPCENRTYNVTTNIQVIKPINNSVIFSKTYDKSSNETECYDRPPYSFPYFPHTRLSFDKHRINSQIADEISSDILDDISPHYVYFNINIIEELDDENPIYTKEQRNRFENIVNLIEDTRLDIAKAELEILDKELNQKSFEVIYNLALIYEAYGKLEIANNLYNQAKTLTSNIEYLDLINYGINRTNINLEEKIKAKSQLP
;
A
#
# COMPACT_ATOMS: atom_id res chain seq x y z
N MET A 1 48.38 -10.58 11.20
CA MET A 1 47.39 -9.50 11.45
C MET A 1 46.29 -9.41 10.40
N LYS A 2 46.58 -9.47 9.09
CA LYS A 2 45.54 -9.51 8.02
C LYS A 2 44.52 -10.65 8.17
N ASN A 3 44.98 -11.86 8.51
CA ASN A 3 44.09 -13.03 8.61
C ASN A 3 43.16 -12.98 9.84
N LEU A 4 43.59 -12.34 10.93
CA LEU A 4 42.74 -12.15 12.14
C LEU A 4 41.66 -11.10 11.91
N PHE A 5 41.97 -10.04 11.14
CA PHE A 5 40.99 -9.01 10.78
C PHE A 5 39.93 -9.54 9.81
N GLN A 6 40.29 -10.44 8.89
CA GLN A 6 39.33 -11.10 8.00
C GLN A 6 38.37 -12.05 8.74
N ILE A 7 38.85 -12.76 9.76
CA ILE A 7 38.00 -13.61 10.61
C ILE A 7 37.03 -12.76 11.43
N PHE A 8 37.50 -11.63 11.99
CA PHE A 8 36.64 -10.70 12.73
C PHE A 8 35.58 -10.05 11.83
N LEU A 9 35.93 -9.72 10.58
CA LEU A 9 35.01 -9.16 9.59
C LEU A 9 33.95 -10.19 9.13
N LEU A 10 34.31 -11.46 9.02
CA LEU A 10 33.39 -12.56 8.70
C LEU A 10 32.42 -12.85 9.84
N ILE A 11 32.88 -12.83 11.10
CA ILE A 11 32.04 -12.97 12.28
C ILE A 11 31.10 -11.77 12.42
N PHE A 12 31.59 -10.55 12.17
CA PHE A 12 30.77 -9.34 12.19
C PHE A 12 29.72 -9.34 11.06
N LEU A 13 30.07 -9.79 9.84
CA LEU A 13 29.10 -9.93 8.74
C LEU A 13 28.04 -10.99 9.00
N SER A 14 28.34 -12.06 9.74
CA SER A 14 27.32 -13.06 10.10
C SER A 14 26.25 -12.54 11.07
N TYR A 15 26.53 -11.50 11.86
CA TYR A 15 25.52 -10.86 12.71
C TYR A 15 24.60 -9.89 11.94
N PHE A 16 24.95 -9.47 10.71
CA PHE A 16 24.10 -8.59 9.89
C PHE A 16 23.18 -9.33 8.92
N LEU A 17 23.24 -10.67 8.85
CA LEU A 17 22.44 -11.49 7.94
C LEU A 17 21.29 -12.24 8.63
N SER A 18 21.10 -12.07 9.94
CA SER A 18 19.95 -12.60 10.70
C SER A 18 18.90 -11.53 10.99
N GLY A 19 18.79 -10.49 10.15
CA GLY A 19 17.61 -9.65 10.13
C GLY A 19 16.51 -10.35 9.33
N CYS A 20 16.00 -11.49 9.80
CA CYS A 20 14.71 -11.96 9.30
C CYS A 20 13.71 -10.83 9.57
N SER A 21 13.10 -10.29 8.52
CA SER A 21 12.05 -9.30 8.71
C SER A 21 10.97 -9.95 9.55
N ALA A 22 10.60 -9.31 10.67
CA ALA A 22 9.60 -9.87 11.57
C ALA A 22 8.35 -10.33 10.78
N LYS A 23 7.86 -11.53 11.06
CA LYS A 23 6.70 -12.13 10.40
C LYS A 23 5.46 -11.28 10.65
N LYS A 24 4.60 -11.18 9.64
CA LYS A 24 3.45 -10.28 9.67
C LYS A 24 2.17 -10.96 9.21
N LEU A 25 1.08 -10.57 9.83
CA LEU A 25 -0.28 -10.90 9.41
C LEU A 25 -0.94 -9.65 8.80
N THR A 26 -1.40 -9.75 7.57
CA THR A 26 -2.27 -8.72 6.99
C THR A 26 -3.68 -8.88 7.55
N VAL A 27 -4.18 -7.84 8.21
CA VAL A 27 -5.57 -7.78 8.68
C VAL A 27 -6.32 -6.67 7.94
N ARG A 28 -7.64 -6.70 8.06
CA ARG A 28 -8.51 -5.64 7.55
C ARG A 28 -9.41 -5.09 8.64
N THR A 29 -9.67 -3.80 8.61
CA THR A 29 -10.67 -3.15 9.46
C THR A 29 -11.59 -2.27 8.63
N LEU A 30 -12.81 -2.07 9.11
CA LEU A 30 -13.82 -1.28 8.44
C LEU A 30 -13.77 0.17 8.96
N HIS A 31 -13.40 1.11 8.09
CA HIS A 31 -13.39 2.53 8.40
C HIS A 31 -14.68 3.21 7.90
N PRO A 32 -15.15 4.26 8.61
CA PRO A 32 -16.28 5.07 8.16
C PRO A 32 -15.87 5.99 7.01
N SER A 33 -16.86 6.52 6.31
CA SER A 33 -16.63 7.70 5.47
C SER A 33 -16.23 8.92 6.31
N LYS A 34 -15.56 9.87 5.67
CA LYS A 34 -15.24 11.18 6.25
C LYS A 34 -16.44 12.11 6.36
N ILE A 35 -17.59 11.72 5.79
CA ILE A 35 -18.85 12.45 5.93
C ILE A 35 -19.50 12.00 7.24
N GLU A 36 -18.99 12.53 8.35
CA GLU A 36 -19.47 12.16 9.67
C GLU A 36 -20.92 12.58 9.87
N LYS A 37 -21.73 11.70 10.49
CA LYS A 37 -23.12 11.93 10.95
C LYS A 37 -24.23 11.89 9.91
N GLU A 38 -23.93 11.69 8.63
CA GLU A 38 -24.95 11.59 7.59
C GLU A 38 -24.94 10.19 6.99
N LYS A 39 -26.14 9.62 6.80
CA LYS A 39 -26.31 8.36 6.06
C LYS A 39 -26.68 8.72 4.62
N ILE A 40 -25.79 8.41 3.69
CA ILE A 40 -25.95 8.71 2.26
C ILE A 40 -26.08 7.39 1.52
N ASN A 41 -27.28 7.10 1.03
CA ASN A 41 -27.54 5.88 0.29
C ASN A 41 -27.80 6.15 -1.19
N THR A 42 -28.39 7.30 -1.52
CA THR A 42 -28.76 7.69 -2.88
C THR A 42 -27.93 8.87 -3.34
N VAL A 43 -27.25 8.71 -4.47
CA VAL A 43 -26.26 9.68 -4.95
C VAL A 43 -26.54 10.04 -6.40
N LEU A 44 -26.54 11.33 -6.70
CA LEU A 44 -26.44 11.86 -8.06
C LEU A 44 -25.00 12.31 -8.28
N VAL A 45 -24.38 11.89 -9.39
CA VAL A 45 -23.05 12.40 -9.79
C VAL A 45 -23.22 13.29 -11.02
N GLU A 46 -22.95 14.57 -10.84
CA GLU A 46 -22.94 15.56 -11.92
C GLU A 46 -21.67 15.45 -12.75
N ARG A 47 -21.72 16.01 -13.97
CA ARG A 47 -20.53 16.08 -14.82
C ARG A 47 -19.52 17.04 -14.20
N PHE A 48 -18.29 16.58 -14.01
CA PHE A 48 -17.22 17.45 -13.54
C PHE A 48 -16.84 18.45 -14.62
N ARG A 49 -16.60 19.70 -14.21
CA ARG A 49 -16.12 20.75 -15.10
C ARG A 49 -14.72 20.40 -15.60
N ASN A 50 -14.44 20.78 -16.84
CA ASN A 50 -13.13 20.56 -17.50
C ASN A 50 -12.66 19.10 -17.54
N ASP A 51 -13.57 18.12 -17.41
CA ASP A 51 -13.23 16.71 -17.42
C ASP A 51 -12.84 16.23 -18.83
N ASP A 52 -11.52 16.18 -19.07
CA ASP A 52 -10.87 15.65 -20.27
C ASP A 52 -10.19 14.28 -20.05
N VAL A 53 -10.40 13.66 -18.88
CA VAL A 53 -9.71 12.43 -18.41
C VAL A 53 -10.68 11.37 -17.90
N ASN A 54 -11.96 11.50 -18.20
CA ASN A 54 -13.03 10.57 -17.80
C ASN A 54 -13.20 10.43 -16.27
N GLN A 55 -12.87 11.47 -15.51
CA GLN A 55 -12.98 11.50 -14.05
C GLN A 55 -14.42 11.24 -13.58
N THR A 56 -15.41 11.87 -14.23
CA THR A 56 -16.84 11.70 -13.93
C THR A 56 -17.27 10.25 -14.12
N ILE A 57 -16.86 9.64 -15.24
CA ILE A 57 -17.26 8.29 -15.63
C ILE A 57 -16.62 7.27 -14.69
N SER A 58 -15.32 7.41 -14.39
CA SER A 58 -14.64 6.54 -13.43
C SER A 58 -15.32 6.60 -12.06
N LEU A 59 -15.60 7.80 -11.54
CA LEU A 59 -16.26 7.95 -10.25
C LEU A 59 -17.66 7.33 -10.24
N LYS A 60 -18.49 7.57 -11.27
CA LYS A 60 -19.81 6.92 -11.41
C LYS A 60 -19.70 5.41 -11.38
N ASN A 61 -18.77 4.83 -12.14
CA ASN A 61 -18.58 3.38 -12.18
C ASN A 61 -18.16 2.83 -10.82
N LYS A 62 -17.29 3.51 -10.09
CA LYS A 62 -16.86 3.08 -8.75
C LYS A 62 -17.99 3.18 -7.72
N ILE A 63 -18.76 4.27 -7.72
CA ILE A 63 -19.92 4.43 -6.85
C ILE A 63 -20.97 3.34 -7.11
N ALA A 64 -21.29 3.07 -8.38
CA ALA A 64 -22.26 2.05 -8.77
C ALA A 64 -21.93 0.64 -8.26
N ASN A 65 -20.63 0.37 -8.13
CA ASN A 65 -20.07 -0.95 -7.80
C ASN A 65 -19.51 -1.03 -6.36
N LYS A 66 -19.68 0.01 -5.53
CA LYS A 66 -19.20 -0.02 -4.14
C LYS A 66 -20.03 -1.00 -3.33
N ILE A 67 -19.36 -2.05 -2.83
CA ILE A 67 -19.94 -3.08 -1.98
C ILE A 67 -19.14 -3.18 -0.69
N VAL A 68 -19.85 -3.25 0.44
CA VAL A 68 -19.29 -3.54 1.77
C VAL A 68 -20.21 -4.57 2.42
N ASP A 69 -19.64 -5.61 3.03
CA ASP A 69 -20.39 -6.69 3.69
C ASP A 69 -21.51 -7.29 2.80
N ASN A 70 -21.21 -7.48 1.51
CA ASN A 70 -22.11 -7.99 0.47
C ASN A 70 -23.34 -7.10 0.20
N GLN A 71 -23.32 -5.83 0.63
CA GLN A 71 -24.37 -4.85 0.38
C GLN A 71 -23.84 -3.69 -0.47
N ARG A 72 -24.62 -3.23 -1.46
CA ARG A 72 -24.27 -2.01 -2.20
C ARG A 72 -24.37 -0.82 -1.26
N VAL A 73 -23.34 0.00 -1.18
CA VAL A 73 -23.34 1.20 -0.33
C VAL A 73 -24.22 2.30 -0.94
N PHE A 74 -24.15 2.48 -2.25
CA PHE A 74 -24.87 3.55 -2.94
C PHE A 74 -25.83 3.05 -4.02
N THR A 75 -26.88 3.83 -4.24
CA THR A 75 -27.79 3.77 -5.38
C THR A 75 -27.62 5.03 -6.20
N LEU A 76 -27.18 4.89 -7.46
CA LEU A 76 -27.07 6.03 -8.36
C LEU A 76 -28.45 6.48 -8.86
N LYS A 77 -28.66 7.80 -8.86
CA LYS A 77 -29.83 8.48 -9.40
C LYS A 77 -29.46 9.31 -10.63
N ASN A 78 -30.44 9.59 -11.47
CA ASN A 78 -30.29 10.45 -12.66
C ASN A 78 -30.86 11.86 -12.44
N ASP A 79 -31.58 12.08 -11.35
CA ASP A 79 -32.20 13.36 -11.00
C ASP A 79 -32.07 13.64 -9.49
N ILE A 80 -32.47 14.84 -9.09
CA ILE A 80 -32.37 15.35 -7.72
C ILE A 80 -33.44 14.73 -6.80
N PHE A 81 -34.53 14.18 -7.34
CA PHE A 81 -35.67 13.78 -6.54
C PHE A 81 -35.39 12.49 -5.76
N GLY A 82 -35.46 12.60 -4.42
CA GLY A 82 -35.12 11.50 -3.53
C GLY A 82 -33.64 11.10 -3.57
N THR A 83 -32.76 12.08 -3.84
CA THR A 83 -31.30 11.95 -3.75
C THR A 83 -30.80 12.53 -2.42
N ASP A 84 -30.02 11.76 -1.68
CA ASP A 84 -29.46 12.18 -0.39
C ASP A 84 -28.29 13.16 -0.58
N ALA A 85 -27.48 12.93 -1.62
CA ALA A 85 -26.31 13.74 -1.92
C ALA A 85 -26.04 13.90 -3.42
N ILE A 86 -25.61 15.09 -3.82
CA ILE A 86 -25.10 15.39 -5.16
C ILE A 86 -23.58 15.50 -5.08
N ILE A 87 -22.87 14.78 -5.92
CA ILE A 87 -21.42 14.89 -6.08
C ILE A 87 -21.15 15.68 -7.36
N THR A 88 -20.41 16.76 -7.21
CA THR A 88 -20.02 17.65 -8.30
C THR A 88 -18.56 18.05 -8.13
N GLY A 89 -17.94 18.61 -9.16
CA GLY A 89 -16.51 18.87 -9.11
C GLY A 89 -15.92 19.46 -10.38
N GLU A 90 -14.59 19.58 -10.39
CA GLU A 90 -13.80 20.14 -11.48
C GLU A 90 -12.44 19.45 -11.57
N VAL A 91 -12.04 19.07 -12.78
CA VAL A 91 -10.65 18.71 -13.08
C VAL A 91 -9.87 20.01 -13.26
N LEU A 92 -9.11 20.38 -12.23
CA LEU A 92 -8.34 21.62 -12.18
C LEU A 92 -7.08 21.56 -13.04
N ASN A 93 -6.49 20.37 -13.15
CA ASN A 93 -5.26 20.14 -13.90
C ASN A 93 -5.27 18.74 -14.51
N SER A 94 -4.86 18.66 -15.76
CA SER A 94 -4.58 17.44 -16.52
C SER A 94 -3.42 17.78 -17.44
N SER A 95 -2.19 17.53 -16.98
CA SER A 95 -0.98 17.98 -17.68
C SER A 95 0.07 16.88 -17.75
N VAL A 96 1.03 17.11 -18.64
CA VAL A 96 2.26 16.33 -18.74
C VAL A 96 3.42 17.31 -18.92
N ALA A 97 4.45 17.17 -18.09
CA ALA A 97 5.70 17.91 -18.18
C ALA A 97 6.80 17.01 -18.71
N PHE A 98 7.67 17.56 -19.55
CA PHE A 98 8.77 16.82 -20.18
C PHE A 98 10.11 17.42 -19.77
N GLN A 99 11.05 16.55 -19.39
CA GLN A 99 12.45 16.91 -19.18
C GLN A 99 13.34 15.99 -20.02
N THR A 100 13.96 16.57 -21.05
CA THR A 100 14.87 15.86 -21.95
C THR A 100 16.30 15.87 -21.40
N TYR A 101 17.01 14.75 -21.50
CA TYR A 101 18.42 14.63 -21.13
C TYR A 101 19.13 13.56 -21.98
N TYR A 102 20.45 13.46 -21.85
CA TYR A 102 21.23 12.40 -22.48
C TYR A 102 21.81 11.45 -21.44
N ARG A 103 21.63 10.15 -21.67
CA ARG A 103 22.32 9.09 -20.93
C ARG A 103 23.57 8.67 -21.71
N ASN A 104 24.70 8.62 -21.03
CA ASN A 104 25.98 8.22 -21.64
C ASN A 104 26.16 6.72 -21.52
N GLU A 105 26.54 6.07 -22.61
CA GLU A 105 26.89 4.65 -22.64
C GLU A 105 28.20 4.44 -23.41
N ILE A 106 29.02 3.48 -22.99
CA ILE A 106 30.25 3.13 -23.71
C ILE A 106 29.89 2.29 -24.93
N ASP A 107 30.28 2.76 -26.11
CA ASP A 107 30.08 2.05 -27.36
C ASP A 107 31.29 1.18 -27.68
N TYR A 108 31.26 -0.06 -27.20
CA TYR A 108 32.33 -1.04 -27.44
C TYR A 108 32.54 -1.42 -28.91
N SER A 109 31.60 -1.06 -29.80
CA SER A 109 31.74 -1.31 -31.25
C SER A 109 32.60 -0.24 -31.95
N ARG A 110 32.78 0.93 -31.34
CA ARG A 110 33.52 2.05 -31.91
C ARG A 110 34.66 2.46 -31.00
N CYS A 111 35.88 2.27 -31.46
CA CYS A 111 37.06 2.73 -30.74
C CYS A 111 37.40 4.18 -31.12
N ARG A 112 37.68 5.01 -30.12
CA ARG A 112 38.08 6.41 -30.30
C ARG A 112 39.59 6.57 -30.41
N PHE A 113 40.33 5.88 -29.56
CA PHE A 113 41.80 5.92 -29.55
C PHE A 113 42.38 4.51 -29.64
N TYR A 114 43.32 4.34 -30.57
CA TYR A 114 44.02 3.09 -30.77
C TYR A 114 45.47 3.22 -30.34
N ARG A 115 45.99 2.18 -29.70
CA ARG A 115 47.43 1.96 -29.51
C ARG A 115 47.90 0.94 -30.53
N TYR A 116 48.92 1.28 -31.30
CA TYR A 116 49.56 0.37 -32.24
C TYR A 116 50.69 -0.38 -31.53
N ASP A 117 50.73 -1.70 -31.68
CA ASP A 117 51.85 -2.53 -31.24
C ASP A 117 52.71 -2.91 -32.44
N GLU A 118 53.93 -2.35 -32.50
CA GLU A 118 54.87 -2.58 -33.59
C GLU A 118 55.35 -4.04 -33.68
N LYS A 119 55.39 -4.77 -32.56
CA LYS A 119 55.88 -6.16 -32.52
C LYS A 119 54.86 -7.13 -33.12
N SER A 120 53.59 -6.98 -32.77
CA SER A 120 52.49 -7.81 -33.27
C SER A 120 51.85 -7.26 -34.56
N LYS A 121 52.17 -6.01 -34.95
CA LYS A 121 51.52 -5.27 -36.05
C LYS A 121 50.00 -5.18 -35.90
N THR A 122 49.50 -5.11 -34.67
CA THR A 122 48.06 -5.03 -34.38
C THR A 122 47.68 -3.70 -33.72
N LYS A 123 46.42 -3.29 -33.89
CA LYS A 123 45.83 -2.12 -33.22
C LYS A 123 44.96 -2.59 -32.06
N HIS A 124 45.23 -2.06 -30.87
CA HIS A 124 44.41 -2.29 -29.68
C HIS A 124 43.63 -1.03 -29.34
N CYS A 125 42.33 -1.18 -29.06
CA CYS A 125 41.54 -0.07 -28.56
C CYS A 125 41.96 0.29 -27.13
N ILE A 126 42.26 1.55 -26.87
CA ILE A 126 42.58 2.06 -25.53
C ILE A 126 41.48 2.96 -24.95
N GLU A 127 40.60 3.49 -25.79
CA GLU A 127 39.41 4.23 -25.36
C GLU A 127 38.27 4.01 -26.37
N TYR A 128 37.12 3.56 -25.88
CA TYR A 128 35.93 3.39 -26.68
C TYR A 128 35.13 4.71 -26.77
N ALA A 129 34.36 4.87 -27.84
CA ALA A 129 33.51 6.04 -28.02
C ALA A 129 32.39 6.05 -26.97
N ILE A 130 31.93 7.25 -26.61
CA ILE A 130 30.71 7.44 -25.81
C ILE A 130 29.54 7.64 -26.77
N ARG A 131 28.49 6.86 -26.58
CA ARG A 131 27.19 7.04 -27.20
C ARG A 131 26.29 7.84 -26.25
N TYR A 132 25.65 8.87 -26.80
CA TYR A 132 24.66 9.67 -26.09
C TYR A 132 23.27 9.18 -26.50
N ILE A 133 22.54 8.61 -25.55
CA ILE A 133 21.18 8.11 -25.74
C ILE A 133 20.22 9.21 -25.27
N PRO A 134 19.40 9.80 -26.17
CA PRO A 134 18.41 10.77 -25.77
C PRO A 134 17.34 10.08 -24.92
N CYS A 135 17.02 10.69 -23.78
CA CYS A 135 16.00 10.24 -22.86
C CYS A 135 15.06 11.39 -22.49
N GLU A 136 13.85 11.04 -22.08
CA GLU A 136 12.81 11.95 -21.62
C GLU A 136 12.26 11.44 -20.30
N ASN A 137 12.29 12.29 -19.27
CA ASN A 137 11.45 12.11 -18.08
C ASN A 137 10.13 12.82 -18.31
N ARG A 138 9.04 12.10 -18.05
CA ARG A 138 7.67 12.57 -18.19
C ARG A 138 7.02 12.57 -16.82
N THR A 139 6.44 13.70 -16.44
CA THR A 139 5.66 13.83 -15.21
C THR A 139 4.23 14.17 -15.56
N TYR A 140 3.34 13.23 -15.35
CA TYR A 140 1.90 13.37 -15.55
C TYR A 140 1.28 13.84 -14.24
N ASN A 141 0.40 14.84 -14.29
CA ASN A 141 -0.28 15.37 -13.12
C ASN A 141 -1.77 15.51 -13.39
N VAL A 142 -2.59 15.03 -12.46
CA VAL A 142 -4.04 15.25 -12.45
C VAL A 142 -4.45 15.78 -11.09
N THR A 143 -5.19 16.89 -11.11
CA THR A 143 -5.73 17.51 -9.90
C THR A 143 -7.23 17.67 -10.08
N THR A 144 -8.02 17.10 -9.16
CA THR A 144 -9.48 17.13 -9.21
C THR A 144 -10.02 17.64 -7.87
N ASN A 145 -10.86 18.66 -7.91
CA ASN A 145 -11.64 19.09 -6.75
C ASN A 145 -13.05 18.52 -6.81
N ILE A 146 -13.58 18.09 -5.67
CA ILE A 146 -14.98 17.66 -5.55
C ILE A 146 -15.67 18.34 -4.39
N GLN A 147 -17.00 18.37 -4.49
CA GLN A 147 -17.92 18.74 -3.44
C GLN A 147 -19.06 17.72 -3.39
N VAL A 148 -19.48 17.40 -2.17
CA VAL A 148 -20.70 16.64 -1.88
C VAL A 148 -21.70 17.61 -1.26
N ILE A 149 -22.85 17.75 -1.89
CA ILE A 149 -23.87 18.75 -1.57
C ILE A 149 -25.15 18.03 -1.15
N LYS A 150 -25.77 18.50 -0.06
CA LYS A 150 -27.08 18.02 0.38
C LYS A 150 -28.18 18.78 -0.40
N PRO A 151 -29.04 18.11 -1.19
CA PRO A 151 -29.98 18.82 -2.09
C PRO A 151 -31.03 19.65 -1.35
N ILE A 152 -31.45 19.21 -0.16
CA ILE A 152 -32.57 19.82 0.58
C ILE A 152 -32.30 21.26 1.02
N ASN A 153 -31.05 21.58 1.34
CA ASN A 153 -30.63 22.88 1.88
C ASN A 153 -29.43 23.47 1.13
N ASN A 154 -28.96 22.78 0.08
CA ASN A 154 -27.80 23.15 -0.72
C ASN A 154 -26.50 23.34 0.10
N SER A 155 -26.35 22.65 1.23
CA SER A 155 -25.14 22.72 2.05
C SER A 155 -24.05 21.77 1.54
N VAL A 156 -22.81 22.25 1.45
CA VAL A 156 -21.64 21.40 1.20
C VAL A 156 -21.31 20.61 2.47
N ILE A 157 -21.42 19.28 2.41
CA ILE A 157 -21.15 18.36 3.53
C ILE A 157 -19.77 17.72 3.44
N PHE A 158 -19.13 17.77 2.27
CA PHE A 158 -17.76 17.35 2.06
C PHE A 158 -17.15 18.11 0.89
N SER A 159 -15.87 18.46 1.00
CA SER A 159 -15.11 19.08 -0.09
C SER A 159 -13.64 18.73 0.07
N LYS A 160 -13.00 18.31 -1.02
CA LYS A 160 -11.58 17.99 -1.02
C LYS A 160 -11.01 18.11 -2.43
N THR A 161 -9.74 18.50 -2.50
CA THR A 161 -8.94 18.44 -3.73
C THR A 161 -8.00 17.25 -3.64
N TYR A 162 -7.96 16.46 -4.71
CA TYR A 162 -7.10 15.31 -4.89
C TYR A 162 -6.07 15.65 -5.95
N ASP A 163 -4.82 15.33 -5.67
CA ASP A 163 -3.70 15.55 -6.57
C ASP A 163 -2.89 14.25 -6.63
N LYS A 164 -2.67 13.74 -7.86
CA LYS A 164 -1.83 12.57 -8.09
C LYS A 164 -0.96 12.81 -9.30
N SER A 165 0.23 12.21 -9.24
CA SER A 165 1.20 12.26 -10.32
C SER A 165 1.77 10.89 -10.63
N SER A 166 2.23 10.73 -11.87
CA SER A 166 2.95 9.54 -12.33
C SER A 166 4.19 9.98 -13.10
N ASN A 167 5.25 9.20 -13.01
CA ASN A 167 6.52 9.47 -13.68
C ASN A 167 6.90 8.31 -14.59
N GLU A 168 7.34 8.63 -15.78
CA GLU A 168 7.82 7.67 -16.78
C GLU A 168 9.12 8.17 -17.38
N THR A 169 10.09 7.27 -17.56
CA THR A 169 11.33 7.57 -18.27
C THR A 169 11.39 6.74 -19.54
N GLU A 170 11.55 7.41 -20.68
CA GLU A 170 11.72 6.75 -21.97
C GLU A 170 13.07 7.14 -22.58
N CYS A 171 13.83 6.17 -23.09
CA CYS A 171 15.12 6.39 -23.75
C CYS A 171 15.09 5.77 -25.14
N TYR A 172 15.65 6.47 -26.13
CA TYR A 172 15.56 6.06 -27.53
C TYR A 172 16.92 5.57 -28.03
N ASP A 173 17.11 4.24 -28.04
CA ASP A 173 18.38 3.65 -28.45
C ASP A 173 18.72 3.98 -29.91
N ARG A 174 17.76 3.86 -30.83
CA ARG A 174 17.96 4.29 -32.22
C ARG A 174 17.36 5.67 -32.39
N PRO A 175 18.15 6.75 -32.48
CA PRO A 175 17.59 8.02 -32.90
C PRO A 175 16.94 7.78 -34.27
N PRO A 176 15.68 8.20 -34.49
CA PRO A 176 15.11 8.15 -35.83
C PRO A 176 16.11 8.82 -36.77
N TYR A 177 16.33 8.24 -37.96
CA TYR A 177 17.37 8.57 -38.94
C TYR A 177 17.31 10.01 -39.52
N SER A 178 16.73 10.96 -38.79
CA SER A 178 16.56 12.37 -39.12
C SER A 178 17.06 13.23 -37.96
N PHE A 179 18.32 13.66 -38.04
CA PHE A 179 18.87 14.81 -37.30
C PHE A 179 18.02 16.08 -37.52
N PRO A 180 18.09 17.18 -36.72
CA PRO A 180 18.56 17.37 -35.34
C PRO A 180 17.44 17.92 -34.41
N TYR A 181 16.16 17.77 -34.76
CA TYR A 181 15.05 18.23 -33.94
C TYR A 181 14.56 17.09 -33.04
N PHE A 182 14.68 17.25 -31.73
CA PHE A 182 13.96 16.44 -30.76
C PHE A 182 12.49 16.32 -31.19
N PRO A 183 11.93 15.10 -31.35
CA PRO A 183 10.60 14.93 -31.85
C PRO A 183 9.60 15.23 -30.72
N HIS A 184 9.26 16.50 -30.52
CA HIS A 184 7.97 16.85 -29.87
C HIS A 184 6.76 16.48 -30.76
N THR A 185 6.94 15.62 -31.76
CA THR A 185 5.97 15.40 -32.81
C THR A 185 6.00 13.93 -33.24
N ARG A 186 4.86 13.26 -33.03
CA ARG A 186 4.36 12.08 -33.79
C ARG A 186 4.55 10.68 -33.22
N LEU A 187 4.33 10.49 -31.92
CA LEU A 187 3.67 9.27 -31.44
C LEU A 187 2.51 9.71 -30.55
N SER A 188 1.33 9.16 -30.79
CA SER A 188 0.08 9.58 -30.13
C SER A 188 0.28 9.61 -28.61
N PHE A 189 0.29 10.82 -28.07
CA PHE A 189 0.57 11.06 -26.66
C PHE A 189 -0.45 10.31 -25.82
N ASP A 190 0.03 9.35 -25.02
CA ASP A 190 -0.76 8.66 -24.03
C ASP A 190 -1.12 9.55 -22.82
N LYS A 191 -0.99 10.88 -22.93
CA LYS A 191 -1.45 11.85 -21.90
C LYS A 191 -2.85 11.49 -21.46
N HIS A 192 -3.79 11.36 -22.40
CA HIS A 192 -5.16 11.00 -22.06
C HIS A 192 -5.24 9.63 -21.38
N ARG A 193 -4.51 8.61 -21.88
CA ARG A 193 -4.51 7.26 -21.30
C ARG A 193 -3.99 7.28 -19.85
N ILE A 194 -2.81 7.84 -19.63
CA ILE A 194 -2.15 7.87 -18.32
C ILE A 194 -2.91 8.79 -17.36
N ASN A 195 -3.33 9.98 -17.79
CA ASN A 195 -4.13 10.86 -16.94
C ASN A 195 -5.50 10.25 -16.62
N SER A 196 -6.10 9.46 -17.51
CA SER A 196 -7.32 8.71 -17.20
C SER A 196 -7.08 7.61 -16.15
N GLN A 197 -5.89 6.97 -16.14
CA GLN A 197 -5.51 6.03 -15.08
C GLN A 197 -5.34 6.75 -13.74
N ILE A 198 -4.69 7.91 -13.74
CA ILE A 198 -4.56 8.75 -12.54
C ILE A 198 -5.94 9.22 -12.06
N ALA A 199 -6.83 9.62 -12.96
CA ALA A 199 -8.21 9.98 -12.63
C ALA A 199 -9.00 8.80 -12.03
N ASP A 200 -8.73 7.57 -12.48
CA ASP A 200 -9.30 6.37 -11.87
C ASP A 200 -8.78 6.16 -10.45
N GLU A 201 -7.49 6.35 -10.19
CA GLU A 201 -6.94 6.29 -8.83
C GLU A 201 -7.54 7.37 -7.94
N ILE A 202 -7.67 8.61 -8.43
CA ILE A 202 -8.35 9.70 -7.72
C ILE A 202 -9.81 9.32 -7.42
N SER A 203 -10.50 8.65 -8.35
CA SER A 203 -11.88 8.18 -8.10
C SER A 203 -11.95 7.14 -6.98
N SER A 204 -10.92 6.29 -6.80
CA SER A 204 -10.83 5.38 -5.66
C SER A 204 -10.65 6.16 -4.35
N ASP A 205 -9.74 7.13 -4.32
CA ASP A 205 -9.49 7.96 -3.13
C ASP A 205 -10.75 8.78 -2.74
N ILE A 206 -11.48 9.30 -3.73
CA ILE A 206 -12.77 9.96 -3.52
C ILE A 206 -13.75 8.97 -2.88
N LEU A 207 -13.85 7.77 -3.45
CA LEU A 207 -14.80 6.76 -2.99
C LEU A 207 -14.54 6.38 -1.53
N ASP A 208 -13.29 6.16 -1.15
CA ASP A 208 -12.91 5.80 0.22
C ASP A 208 -13.18 6.95 1.20
N ASP A 209 -13.00 8.21 0.78
CA ASP A 209 -13.34 9.35 1.62
C ASP A 209 -14.86 9.52 1.84
N ILE A 210 -15.69 9.19 0.85
CA ILE A 210 -17.15 9.39 0.93
C ILE A 210 -17.93 8.14 1.34
N SER A 211 -17.28 6.98 1.52
CA SER A 211 -17.96 5.72 1.81
C SER A 211 -17.24 4.87 2.86
N PRO A 212 -17.97 4.04 3.62
CA PRO A 212 -17.35 2.98 4.40
C PRO A 212 -16.44 2.10 3.52
N HIS A 213 -15.27 1.76 4.01
CA HIS A 213 -14.28 0.99 3.25
C HIS A 213 -13.38 0.15 4.15
N TYR A 214 -12.82 -0.92 3.58
CA TYR A 214 -11.84 -1.76 4.28
C TYR A 214 -10.44 -1.21 4.07
N VAL A 215 -9.73 -0.99 5.18
CA VAL A 215 -8.30 -0.67 5.17
C VAL A 215 -7.53 -1.91 5.60
N TYR A 216 -6.44 -2.19 4.89
CA TYR A 216 -5.58 -3.34 5.09
C TYR A 216 -4.23 -2.89 5.63
N PHE A 217 -3.73 -3.57 6.65
CA PHE A 217 -2.44 -3.26 7.24
C PHE A 217 -1.81 -4.51 7.85
N ASN A 218 -0.49 -4.46 8.03
CA ASN A 218 0.29 -5.58 8.54
C ASN A 218 0.54 -5.42 10.04
N ILE A 219 0.35 -6.48 10.80
CA ILE A 219 0.65 -6.55 12.23
C ILE A 219 1.76 -7.58 12.47
N ASN A 220 2.69 -7.27 13.37
CA ASN A 220 3.77 -8.19 13.76
C ASN A 220 3.21 -9.37 14.57
N ILE A 221 3.68 -10.56 14.23
CA ILE A 221 3.41 -11.82 14.94
C ILE A 221 4.53 -12.02 15.99
N ILE A 222 4.21 -12.56 17.16
CA ILE A 222 5.26 -13.04 18.07
C ILE A 222 5.71 -14.41 17.57
N GLU A 223 6.98 -14.52 17.20
CA GLU A 223 7.49 -15.65 16.42
C GLU A 223 7.90 -16.84 17.27
N GLU A 224 8.34 -16.60 18.49
CA GLU A 224 8.95 -17.59 19.37
C GLU A 224 8.42 -17.43 20.80
N LEU A 225 8.40 -18.53 21.56
CA LEU A 225 8.16 -18.49 23.00
C LEU A 225 9.46 -18.13 23.71
N ASP A 226 9.40 -17.41 24.83
CA ASP A 226 10.60 -17.03 25.61
C ASP A 226 11.46 -18.25 26.00
N ASP A 227 12.66 -18.36 25.43
CA ASP A 227 13.65 -19.43 25.64
C ASP A 227 14.14 -19.56 27.08
N GLU A 228 14.06 -18.49 27.86
CA GLU A 228 14.47 -18.50 29.26
C GLU A 228 13.35 -18.97 30.18
N ASN A 229 12.11 -19.05 29.69
CA ASN A 229 10.97 -19.46 30.50
C ASN A 229 10.93 -20.99 30.68
N PRO A 230 11.12 -21.51 31.91
CA PRO A 230 11.18 -22.94 32.18
C PRO A 230 9.82 -23.65 32.06
N ILE A 231 8.73 -22.89 31.92
CA ILE A 231 7.38 -23.45 31.73
C ILE A 231 7.27 -24.16 30.38
N TYR A 232 8.04 -23.74 29.37
CA TYR A 232 7.88 -24.22 27.99
C TYR A 232 8.85 -25.37 27.66
N THR A 233 8.30 -26.46 27.15
CA THR A 233 9.10 -27.57 26.64
C THR A 233 9.60 -27.30 25.23
N LYS A 234 10.67 -28.00 24.80
CA LYS A 234 11.17 -27.91 23.42
C LYS A 234 10.11 -28.27 22.38
N GLU A 235 9.24 -29.23 22.69
CA GLU A 235 8.14 -29.63 21.81
C GLU A 235 7.11 -28.51 21.65
N GLN A 236 6.75 -27.83 22.76
CA GLN A 236 5.84 -26.69 22.73
C GLN A 236 6.39 -25.51 21.93
N ARG A 237 7.69 -25.23 22.06
CA ARG A 237 8.39 -24.19 21.26
C ARG A 237 8.32 -24.47 19.77
N ASN A 238 8.73 -25.69 19.36
CA ASN A 238 8.66 -26.11 17.97
C ASN A 238 7.21 -26.08 17.44
N ARG A 239 6.22 -26.46 18.25
CA ARG A 239 4.81 -26.40 17.87
C ARG A 239 4.35 -24.95 17.68
N PHE A 240 4.77 -24.04 18.55
CA PHE A 240 4.47 -22.62 18.43
C PHE A 240 5.05 -21.99 17.15
N GLU A 241 6.31 -22.29 16.82
CA GLU A 241 6.92 -21.82 15.56
C GLU A 241 6.14 -22.32 14.32
N ASN A 242 5.69 -23.58 14.35
CA ASN A 242 4.86 -24.14 13.28
C ASN A 242 3.51 -23.43 13.18
N ILE A 243 2.90 -23.09 14.31
CA ILE A 243 1.67 -22.30 14.37
C ILE A 243 1.90 -20.91 13.77
N VAL A 244 3.01 -20.25 14.10
CA VAL A 244 3.36 -18.94 13.55
C VAL A 244 3.45 -18.99 12.02
N ASN A 245 4.03 -20.05 11.46
CA ASN A 245 4.03 -20.27 10.01
C ASN A 245 2.61 -20.40 9.44
N LEU A 246 1.68 -21.06 10.16
CA LEU A 246 0.27 -21.13 9.76
C LEU A 246 -0.39 -19.73 9.75
N ILE A 247 -0.06 -18.87 10.72
CA ILE A 247 -0.57 -17.49 10.79
C ILE A 247 -0.05 -16.68 9.61
N GLU A 248 1.26 -16.75 9.34
CA GLU A 248 1.91 -16.08 8.21
C GLU A 248 1.31 -16.52 6.86
N ASP A 249 1.04 -17.83 6.71
CA ASP A 249 0.36 -18.40 5.54
C ASP A 249 -1.15 -18.11 5.49
N THR A 250 -1.69 -17.30 6.41
CA THR A 250 -3.12 -16.97 6.54
C THR A 250 -4.05 -18.18 6.76
N ARG A 251 -3.51 -19.32 7.21
CA ARG A 251 -4.26 -20.54 7.59
C ARG A 251 -4.83 -20.41 9.00
N LEU A 252 -5.60 -19.33 9.23
CA LEU A 252 -5.98 -18.86 10.56
C LEU A 252 -6.87 -19.84 11.34
N ASP A 253 -7.75 -20.58 10.67
CA ASP A 253 -8.65 -21.53 11.34
C ASP A 253 -7.86 -22.67 12.02
N ILE A 254 -6.83 -23.18 11.33
CA ILE A 254 -5.95 -24.23 11.84
C ILE A 254 -5.03 -23.65 12.92
N ALA A 255 -4.42 -22.49 12.65
CA ALA A 255 -3.56 -21.81 13.61
C ALA A 255 -4.28 -21.53 14.93
N LYS A 256 -5.54 -21.07 14.86
CA LYS A 256 -6.38 -20.83 16.02
C LYS A 256 -6.62 -22.09 16.83
N ALA A 257 -7.03 -23.18 16.19
CA ALA A 257 -7.31 -24.44 16.88
C ALA A 257 -6.06 -24.96 17.61
N GLU A 258 -4.90 -24.91 16.94
CA GLU A 258 -3.63 -25.32 17.54
C GLU A 258 -3.18 -24.40 18.69
N LEU A 259 -3.37 -23.07 18.55
CA LEU A 259 -3.10 -22.12 19.64
C LEU A 259 -4.01 -22.35 20.85
N GLU A 260 -5.30 -22.59 20.65
CA GLU A 260 -6.24 -22.84 21.76
C GLU A 260 -5.87 -24.12 22.53
N ILE A 261 -5.35 -25.14 21.85
CA ILE A 261 -4.83 -26.35 22.49
C ILE A 261 -3.57 -26.02 23.29
N LEU A 262 -2.61 -25.32 22.68
CA LEU A 262 -1.36 -24.94 23.34
C LEU A 262 -1.60 -24.02 24.55
N ASP A 263 -2.51 -23.06 24.43
CA ASP A 263 -2.91 -22.15 25.52
C ASP A 263 -3.46 -22.92 26.73
N LYS A 264 -4.27 -23.95 26.47
CA LYS A 264 -4.79 -24.84 27.50
C LYS A 264 -3.69 -25.66 28.16
N GLU A 265 -2.75 -26.22 27.39
CA GLU A 265 -1.59 -26.95 27.91
C GLU A 265 -0.72 -26.08 28.83
N LEU A 266 -0.58 -24.80 28.47
CA LEU A 266 0.18 -23.80 29.22
C LEU A 266 -0.63 -23.13 30.34
N ASN A 267 -1.86 -23.59 30.60
CA ASN A 267 -2.76 -23.04 31.61
C ASN A 267 -2.99 -21.52 31.48
N GLN A 268 -3.05 -20.99 30.25
CA GLN A 268 -3.27 -19.57 29.96
C GLN A 268 -2.19 -18.65 30.56
N LYS A 269 -0.95 -19.13 30.67
CA LYS A 269 0.18 -18.36 31.24
C LYS A 269 1.18 -17.83 30.22
N SER A 270 1.01 -18.13 28.93
CA SER A 270 1.88 -17.60 27.87
C SER A 270 1.26 -16.35 27.25
N PHE A 271 1.93 -15.22 27.43
CA PHE A 271 1.50 -13.96 26.82
C PHE A 271 1.67 -14.01 25.29
N GLU A 272 2.66 -14.75 24.79
CA GLU A 272 2.96 -14.93 23.36
C GLU A 272 1.81 -15.65 22.65
N VAL A 273 1.32 -16.74 23.24
CA VAL A 273 0.17 -17.50 22.75
C VAL A 273 -1.10 -16.66 22.78
N ILE A 274 -1.37 -15.98 23.90
CA ILE A 274 -2.57 -15.14 24.05
C ILE A 274 -2.53 -13.95 23.08
N TYR A 275 -1.37 -13.33 22.87
CA TYR A 275 -1.19 -12.26 21.89
C TYR A 275 -1.46 -12.74 20.46
N ASN A 276 -0.92 -13.90 20.07
CA ASN A 276 -1.17 -14.46 18.73
C ASN A 276 -2.64 -14.90 18.55
N LEU A 277 -3.32 -15.39 19.60
CA LEU A 277 -4.77 -15.60 19.57
C LEU A 277 -5.53 -14.29 19.36
N ALA A 278 -5.14 -13.22 20.07
CA ALA A 278 -5.74 -11.90 19.89
C ALA A 278 -5.61 -11.40 18.44
N LEU A 279 -4.45 -11.57 17.81
CA LEU A 279 -4.22 -11.25 16.40
C LEU A 279 -5.19 -11.97 15.46
N ILE A 280 -5.43 -13.27 15.69
CA ILE A 280 -6.35 -14.05 14.85
C ILE A 280 -7.79 -13.54 15.03
N TYR A 281 -8.22 -13.28 16.27
CA TYR A 281 -9.54 -12.71 16.51
C TYR A 281 -9.69 -11.30 15.89
N GLU A 282 -8.63 -10.49 15.90
CA GLU A 282 -8.60 -9.20 15.21
C GLU A 282 -8.75 -9.38 13.69
N ALA A 283 -8.05 -10.35 13.09
CA ALA A 283 -8.15 -10.67 11.67
C ALA A 283 -9.57 -11.10 11.26
N TYR A 284 -10.30 -11.80 12.14
CA TYR A 284 -11.72 -12.12 11.95
C TYR A 284 -12.67 -10.93 12.21
N GLY A 285 -12.15 -9.76 12.58
CA GLY A 285 -12.93 -8.58 12.92
C GLY A 285 -13.69 -8.71 14.25
N LYS A 286 -13.29 -9.64 15.14
CA LYS A 286 -13.84 -9.84 16.48
C LYS A 286 -13.08 -8.96 17.50
N LEU A 287 -13.14 -7.66 17.28
CA LEU A 287 -12.30 -6.65 17.94
C LEU A 287 -12.41 -6.63 19.46
N GLU A 288 -13.60 -6.84 20.02
CA GLU A 288 -13.81 -6.88 21.47
C GLU A 288 -13.12 -8.09 22.12
N ILE A 289 -13.22 -9.27 21.49
CA ILE A 289 -12.54 -10.48 21.95
C ILE A 289 -11.02 -10.29 21.85
N ALA A 290 -10.54 -9.77 20.72
CA ALA A 290 -9.13 -9.46 20.52
C ALA A 290 -8.59 -8.49 21.58
N ASN A 291 -9.32 -7.40 21.86
CA ASN A 291 -8.93 -6.42 22.87
C ASN A 291 -8.84 -7.04 24.27
N ASN A 292 -9.80 -7.88 24.65
CA ASN A 292 -9.76 -8.60 25.92
C ASN A 292 -8.55 -9.52 26.02
N LEU A 293 -8.22 -10.25 24.96
CA LEU A 293 -7.03 -11.11 24.91
C LEU A 293 -5.73 -10.30 24.98
N TYR A 294 -5.63 -9.16 24.28
CA TYR A 294 -4.46 -8.29 24.43
C TYR A 294 -4.29 -7.76 25.86
N ASN A 295 -5.38 -7.37 26.52
CA ASN A 295 -5.34 -6.97 27.93
C ASN A 295 -4.90 -8.13 28.83
N GLN A 296 -5.31 -9.36 28.56
CA GLN A 296 -4.83 -10.54 29.28
C GLN A 296 -3.32 -10.76 29.07
N ALA A 297 -2.85 -10.73 27.82
CA ALA A 297 -1.42 -10.86 27.51
C ALA A 297 -0.58 -9.78 28.22
N LYS A 298 -1.08 -8.55 28.29
CA LYS A 298 -0.42 -7.44 29.02
C LYS A 298 -0.16 -7.76 30.50
N THR A 299 -1.05 -8.50 31.16
CA THR A 299 -0.89 -8.85 32.58
C THR A 299 0.16 -9.94 32.83
N LEU A 300 0.63 -10.61 31.77
CA LEU A 300 1.50 -11.78 31.84
C LEU A 300 2.95 -11.49 31.47
N THR A 301 3.28 -10.26 31.08
CA THR A 301 4.65 -9.86 30.72
C THR A 301 5.05 -8.53 31.34
N SER A 302 6.33 -8.43 31.68
CA SER A 302 6.98 -7.19 32.13
C SER A 302 8.05 -6.70 31.14
N ASN A 303 8.23 -7.41 30.02
CA ASN A 303 9.18 -7.03 28.99
C ASN A 303 8.65 -5.79 28.24
N ILE A 304 9.44 -4.71 28.22
CA ILE A 304 9.02 -3.40 27.70
C ILE A 304 8.68 -3.46 26.20
N GLU A 305 9.46 -4.19 25.41
CA GLU A 305 9.25 -4.30 23.97
C GLU A 305 7.92 -5.00 23.64
N TYR A 306 7.64 -6.11 24.33
CA TYR A 306 6.37 -6.81 24.17
C TYR A 306 5.19 -6.01 24.74
N LEU A 307 5.39 -5.27 25.82
CA LEU A 307 4.37 -4.37 26.36
C LEU A 307 3.99 -3.27 25.35
N ASP A 308 4.95 -2.69 24.65
CA ASP A 308 4.68 -1.69 23.61
C ASP A 308 3.88 -2.29 22.46
N LEU A 309 4.26 -3.49 21.99
CA LEU A 309 3.53 -4.21 20.96
C LEU A 309 2.07 -4.53 21.38
N ILE A 310 1.88 -5.02 22.60
CA ILE A 310 0.56 -5.34 23.15
C ILE A 310 -0.29 -4.08 23.32
N ASN A 311 0.29 -3.01 23.90
CA ASN A 311 -0.41 -1.73 24.08
C ASN A 311 -0.84 -1.12 22.73
N TYR A 312 0.01 -1.24 21.71
CA TYR A 312 -0.36 -0.86 20.35
C TYR A 312 -1.57 -1.66 19.84
N GLY A 313 -1.60 -2.99 20.06
CA GLY A 313 -2.75 -3.84 19.75
C GLY A 313 -4.03 -3.44 20.48
N ILE A 314 -3.95 -3.14 21.79
CA ILE A 314 -5.10 -2.66 22.59
C ILE A 314 -5.65 -1.35 22.03
N ASN A 315 -4.78 -0.36 21.81
CA ASN A 315 -5.21 0.94 21.30
C ASN A 315 -5.82 0.82 19.90
N ARG A 316 -5.16 0.07 19.02
CA ARG A 316 -5.61 -0.17 17.65
C ARG A 316 -6.98 -0.84 17.61
N THR A 317 -7.19 -1.91 18.39
CA THR A 317 -8.48 -2.63 18.41
C THR A 317 -9.62 -1.76 18.96
N ASN A 318 -9.35 -0.88 19.93
CA ASN A 318 -10.34 0.10 20.42
C ASN A 318 -10.73 1.10 19.32
N ILE A 319 -9.76 1.72 18.66
CA ILE A 319 -10.00 2.66 17.55
C ILE A 319 -10.78 1.98 16.44
N ASN A 320 -10.32 0.80 16.01
CA ASN A 320 -10.95 0.02 14.95
C ASN A 320 -12.40 -0.37 15.31
N LEU A 321 -12.71 -0.59 16.59
CA LEU A 321 -14.06 -0.91 17.06
C LEU A 321 -14.98 0.31 16.92
N GLU A 322 -14.53 1.48 17.37
CA GLU A 322 -15.28 2.72 17.20
C GLU A 322 -15.52 3.05 15.72
N GLU A 323 -14.49 2.94 14.90
CA GLU A 323 -14.58 3.15 13.45
C GLU A 323 -15.53 2.17 12.79
N LYS A 324 -15.46 0.89 13.13
CA LYS A 324 -16.39 -0.13 12.63
C LYS A 324 -17.84 0.18 13.01
N ILE A 325 -18.09 0.66 14.23
CA ILE A 325 -19.45 1.05 14.67
C ILE A 325 -19.96 2.23 13.82
N LYS A 326 -19.14 3.27 13.63
CA LYS A 326 -19.47 4.43 12.79
C LYS A 326 -19.69 4.04 11.33
N ALA A 327 -18.86 3.16 10.80
CA ALA A 327 -18.95 2.69 9.43
C ALA A 327 -20.24 1.90 9.20
N LYS A 328 -20.59 1.01 10.13
CA LYS A 328 -21.83 0.24 10.05
C LYS A 328 -23.09 1.08 10.15
N SER A 329 -23.08 2.19 10.88
CA SER A 329 -24.24 3.09 10.93
C SER A 329 -24.46 3.88 9.63
N GLN A 330 -23.43 3.95 8.77
CA GLN A 330 -23.49 4.58 7.45
C GLN A 330 -23.90 3.61 6.33
N LEU A 331 -23.93 2.29 6.59
CA LEU A 331 -24.39 1.32 5.61
C LEU A 331 -25.93 1.35 5.49
N PRO A 332 -26.50 1.00 4.31
CA PRO A 332 -27.94 1.07 4.02
C PRO A 332 -28.88 0.36 4.98
#